data_AF-A0A529QPT3-F1
#
_entry.id   AF-A0A529QPT3-F1
#
_cell.length_a   1.000
_cell.length_b   1.000
_cell.length_c   1.000
_cell.angle_alpha   90.00
_cell.angle_beta   90.00
_cell.angle_gamma   90.00
#
_symmetry.space_group_name_H-M   'P 1'
#
loop_
_entity.id
_entity.type
_entity.pdbx_description
1 polymer ?
#
loop_
_entity_poly.entity_id
_entity_poly.type
_entity_poly.pdbx_seq_one_letter_code
_entity_poly.pdbx_strand_id
1 'polypeptide(L)'
;MARNPRIAFIGAGSTVFMKNIVGDVLQRPALSGATIALMDINPQRLEESAIVVNKLIATLGVKAKAETYSDQRKALAGADFVVVAFQIGGYEPCT
;
A
#
# COMPACT_ATOMS: atom_id res chain seq x y z
N MET A 1 19.20 2.53 -15.60
CA MET A 1 18.59 3.08 -14.36
C MET A 1 17.90 1.94 -13.64
N ALA A 2 18.09 1.78 -12.34
CA ALA A 2 17.31 0.81 -11.58
C ALA A 2 15.83 1.19 -11.65
N ARG A 3 14.96 0.28 -12.06
CA ARG A 3 13.51 0.50 -12.06
C ARG A 3 13.05 0.62 -10.61
N ASN A 4 12.35 1.69 -10.26
CA ASN A 4 11.69 1.78 -8.96
C ASN A 4 10.57 0.73 -8.93
N PRO A 5 10.55 -0.18 -7.95
CA PRO A 5 9.60 -1.28 -7.95
C PRO A 5 8.18 -0.78 -7.65
N ARG A 6 7.19 -1.41 -8.27
CA ARG A 6 5.77 -1.17 -7.97
C ARG A 6 5.24 -2.27 -7.05
N ILE A 7 4.74 -1.89 -5.89
CA ILE A 7 4.22 -2.81 -4.87
C ILE A 7 2.72 -2.53 -4.73
N ALA A 8 1.89 -3.50 -5.12
CA ALA A 8 0.45 -3.43 -4.91
C ALA A 8 0.10 -3.98 -3.52
N PHE A 9 -0.70 -3.24 -2.76
CA PHE A 9 -1.18 -3.62 -1.44
C PHE A 9 -2.71 -3.76 -1.48
N ILE A 10 -3.20 -4.99 -1.55
CA ILE A 10 -4.62 -5.32 -1.67
C ILE A 10 -5.21 -5.55 -0.28
N GLY A 11 -6.22 -4.78 0.10
CA GLY A 11 -6.67 -4.69 1.49
C GLY A 11 -5.90 -3.62 2.29
N ALA A 12 -5.52 -2.52 1.63
CA ALA A 12 -4.74 -1.45 2.23
C ALA A 12 -5.43 -0.78 3.43
N GLY A 13 -6.76 -0.89 3.56
CA GLY A 13 -7.53 -0.38 4.69
C GLY A 13 -7.19 -1.04 6.04
N SER A 14 -6.33 -2.04 6.07
CA SER A 14 -5.65 -2.50 7.29
C SER A 14 -4.51 -1.54 7.66
N THR A 15 -4.87 -0.30 8.04
CA THR A 15 -3.95 0.84 8.16
C THR A 15 -2.70 0.55 8.98
N VAL A 16 -2.83 -0.15 10.13
CA VAL A 16 -1.69 -0.49 11.00
C VAL A 16 -0.77 -1.51 10.34
N PHE A 17 -1.33 -2.58 9.79
CA PHE A 17 -0.56 -3.63 9.14
C PHE A 17 0.15 -3.09 7.89
N MET A 18 -0.60 -2.34 7.07
CA MET A 18 -0.09 -1.65 5.89
C MET A 18 1.06 -0.71 6.26
N LYS A 19 0.88 0.14 7.28
CA LYS A 19 1.93 1.07 7.76
C LYS A 19 3.21 0.34 8.12
N ASN A 20 3.11 -0.77 8.85
CA ASN A 20 4.29 -1.52 9.31
C ASN A 20 5.07 -2.09 8.11
N ILE A 21 4.37 -2.78 7.20
CA ILE A 21 5.01 -3.38 6.01
C ILE A 21 5.61 -2.31 5.11
N VAL A 22 4.87 -1.23 4.82
CA VAL A 22 5.39 -0.12 3.99
C VAL A 22 6.56 0.57 4.69
N GLY A 23 6.50 0.73 6.02
CA GLY A 23 7.59 1.29 6.82
C GLY A 23 8.89 0.52 6.69
N ASP A 24 8.82 -0.82 6.77
CA ASP A 24 9.99 -1.69 6.62
C ASP A 24 10.53 -1.66 5.19
N VAL A 25 9.64 -1.71 4.20
CA VAL A 25 9.98 -1.63 2.77
C VAL A 25 10.74 -0.35 2.46
N LEU A 26 10.23 0.81 2.87
CA LEU A 26 10.81 2.11 2.53
C LEU A 26 12.18 2.36 3.18
N GLN A 27 12.50 1.63 4.24
CA GLN A 27 13.83 1.66 4.87
C GLN A 27 14.86 0.76 4.15
N ARG A 28 14.45 -0.07 3.17
CA ARG A 28 15.40 -0.85 2.37
C ARG A 28 15.92 0.03 1.22
N PRO A 29 17.24 0.24 1.06
CA PRO A 29 17.78 1.10 0.01
C PRO A 29 17.27 0.76 -1.39
N ALA A 30 17.17 -0.54 -1.70
CA ALA A 30 16.69 -1.04 -2.99
C ALA A 30 15.19 -0.74 -3.27
N LEU A 31 14.40 -0.45 -2.23
CA LEU A 31 12.95 -0.25 -2.32
C LEU A 31 12.51 1.16 -1.88
N SER A 32 13.43 2.00 -1.42
CA SER A 32 13.13 3.35 -0.90
C SER A 32 12.45 4.28 -1.92
N GLY A 33 12.60 4.01 -3.21
CA GLY A 33 11.95 4.74 -4.30
C GLY A 33 10.65 4.10 -4.83
N ALA A 34 10.11 3.06 -4.17
CA ALA A 34 8.99 2.28 -4.68
C ALA A 34 7.71 3.10 -4.91
N THR A 35 6.90 2.65 -5.86
CA THR A 35 5.49 3.08 -5.97
C THR A 35 4.61 2.12 -5.20
N ILE A 36 3.91 2.63 -4.18
CA ILE A 36 2.98 1.88 -3.35
C ILE A 36 1.57 2.09 -3.89
N ALA A 37 1.01 1.07 -4.55
CA ALA A 37 -0.36 1.08 -5.03
C ALA A 37 -1.30 0.50 -3.95
N LEU A 38 -1.96 1.39 -3.22
CA LEU A 38 -2.91 1.05 -2.16
C LEU A 38 -4.28 0.75 -2.76
N MET A 39 -4.82 -0.43 -2.46
CA MET A 39 -6.16 -0.80 -2.91
C MET A 39 -7.02 -1.27 -1.76
N ASP A 40 -8.21 -0.69 -1.64
CA ASP A 40 -9.26 -1.16 -0.75
C ASP A 40 -10.64 -0.84 -1.35
N ILE A 41 -11.63 -1.65 -1.05
CA ILE A 41 -13.02 -1.43 -1.48
C ILE A 41 -13.72 -0.38 -0.62
N ASN A 42 -13.23 -0.14 0.60
CA ASN A 42 -13.75 0.87 1.50
C ASN A 42 -12.99 2.20 1.29
N PRO A 43 -13.65 3.25 0.75
CA PRO A 43 -12.98 4.49 0.38
C PRO A 43 -12.45 5.26 1.61
N GLN A 44 -13.15 5.21 2.73
CA GLN A 44 -12.73 5.88 3.96
C GLN A 44 -11.45 5.26 4.51
N ARG A 45 -11.41 3.93 4.64
CA ARG A 45 -10.21 3.21 5.11
C ARG A 45 -9.03 3.39 4.16
N LEU A 46 -9.29 3.46 2.86
CA LEU A 46 -8.28 3.74 1.84
C LEU A 46 -7.69 5.15 1.99
N GLU A 47 -8.53 6.16 2.23
CA GLU A 47 -8.10 7.54 2.46
C GLU A 47 -7.23 7.66 3.73
N GLU A 48 -7.69 7.06 4.84
CA GLU A 48 -6.91 7.00 6.09
C GLU A 48 -5.53 6.37 5.86
N SER A 49 -5.49 5.28 5.11
CA SER A 49 -4.26 4.57 4.73
C SER A 49 -3.34 5.43 3.87
N ALA A 50 -3.88 6.16 2.90
CA ALA A 50 -3.13 7.06 2.06
C ALA A 50 -2.52 8.22 2.86
N ILE A 51 -3.25 8.79 3.82
CA ILE A 51 -2.72 9.82 4.72
C ILE A 51 -1.51 9.27 5.51
N VAL A 52 -1.64 8.07 6.06
CA VAL A 52 -0.56 7.43 6.84
C VAL A 52 0.68 7.15 5.99
N VAL A 53 0.52 6.60 4.78
CA VAL A 53 1.65 6.34 3.88
C VAL A 53 2.34 7.63 3.45
N ASN A 54 1.57 8.65 3.07
CA ASN A 54 2.17 9.92 2.65
C ASN A 54 2.94 10.59 3.80
N LYS A 55 2.43 10.53 5.04
CA LYS A 55 3.17 10.98 6.22
C LYS A 55 4.46 10.16 6.41
N LEU A 56 4.39 8.84 6.28
CA LEU A 56 5.55 7.96 6.39
C LEU A 56 6.64 8.26 5.35
N ILE A 57 6.25 8.45 4.09
CA ILE A 57 7.15 8.85 2.99
C ILE A 57 7.84 10.18 3.33
N ALA A 58 7.06 11.18 3.77
CA ALA A 58 7.58 12.49 4.15
C ALA A 58 8.53 12.42 5.35
N THR A 59 8.17 11.65 6.40
CA THR A 59 9.01 11.46 7.60
C THR A 59 10.32 10.76 7.28
N LEU A 60 10.30 9.75 6.41
CA LEU A 60 11.51 9.03 6.00
C LEU A 60 12.36 9.81 4.98
N GLY A 61 11.81 10.85 4.35
CA GLY A 61 12.52 11.64 3.34
C GLY A 61 12.86 10.87 2.07
N VAL A 62 12.10 9.82 1.75
CA VAL A 62 12.37 8.93 0.61
C VAL A 62 11.60 9.36 -0.63
N LYS A 63 12.02 8.86 -1.81
CA LYS A 63 11.42 9.23 -3.12
C LYS A 63 10.24 8.33 -3.54
N ALA A 64 9.69 7.56 -2.61
CA ALA A 64 8.54 6.73 -2.86
C ALA A 64 7.29 7.55 -3.19
N LYS A 65 6.31 6.90 -3.81
CA LYS A 65 5.01 7.48 -4.16
C LYS A 65 3.89 6.58 -3.71
N ALA A 66 2.76 7.15 -3.30
CA ALA A 66 1.54 6.41 -3.02
C ALA A 66 0.49 6.72 -4.09
N GLU A 67 -0.21 5.69 -4.56
CA GLU A 67 -1.34 5.77 -5.48
C GLU A 67 -2.51 4.97 -4.87
N THR A 68 -3.74 5.45 -5.02
CA THR A 68 -4.93 4.80 -4.45
C THR A 68 -5.83 4.25 -5.54
N TYR A 69 -6.45 3.09 -5.26
CA TYR A 69 -7.31 2.39 -6.20
C TYR A 69 -8.50 1.76 -5.47
N SER A 70 -9.69 1.92 -6.04
CA SER A 70 -10.89 1.15 -5.67
C SER A 70 -11.08 -0.10 -6.55
N ASP A 71 -10.38 -0.16 -7.69
CA ASP A 71 -10.40 -1.28 -8.62
C ASP A 71 -9.11 -2.12 -8.47
N GLN A 72 -9.30 -3.41 -8.21
CA GLN A 72 -8.18 -4.33 -7.98
C GLN A 72 -7.30 -4.51 -9.22
N ARG A 73 -7.90 -4.61 -10.43
CA ARG A 73 -7.14 -4.82 -11.67
C ARG A 73 -6.24 -3.63 -11.97
N LYS A 74 -6.74 -2.41 -11.72
CA LYS A 74 -5.94 -1.18 -11.88
C LYS A 74 -4.78 -1.12 -10.89
N ALA A 75 -4.98 -1.56 -9.64
CA ALA A 75 -3.90 -1.61 -8.65
C ALA A 75 -2.80 -2.61 -9.02
N LEU A 76 -3.19 -3.77 -9.56
CA LEU A 76 -2.28 -4.85 -9.95
C LEU A 76 -1.50 -4.57 -11.24
N ALA A 77 -1.95 -3.62 -12.06
CA ALA A 77 -1.32 -3.31 -13.34
C ALA A 77 0.15 -2.90 -13.16
N GLY A 78 1.06 -3.70 -13.71
CA GLY A 78 2.51 -3.47 -13.66
C GLY A 78 3.15 -3.67 -12.28
N ALA A 79 2.46 -4.32 -11.34
CA ALA A 79 3.01 -4.61 -10.02
C ALA A 79 4.13 -5.65 -10.11
N ASP A 80 5.25 -5.38 -9.46
CA ASP A 80 6.38 -6.29 -9.29
C ASP A 80 6.16 -7.22 -8.10
N PHE A 81 5.47 -6.73 -7.08
CA PHE A 81 5.10 -7.45 -5.88
C PHE A 81 3.65 -7.16 -5.51
N VAL A 82 2.98 -8.15 -4.93
CA VAL A 82 1.62 -8.02 -4.42
C VAL A 82 1.60 -8.48 -2.96
N VAL A 83 1.19 -7.58 -2.07
CA VAL A 83 0.91 -7.88 -0.67
C VAL A 83 -0.60 -7.97 -0.51
N VAL A 84 -1.09 -9.11 -0.04
CA VAL A 84 -2.51 -9.36 0.17
C VAL A 84 -2.79 -9.34 1.67
N ALA A 85 -3.64 -8.42 2.12
CA ALA A 85 -3.90 -8.15 3.53
C ALA A 85 -5.36 -7.73 3.77
N PHE A 86 -6.31 -8.43 3.15
CA PHE A 86 -7.74 -8.25 3.41
C PHE A 86 -8.31 -9.45 4.17
N GLN A 87 -9.40 -9.19 4.89
CA GLN A 87 -10.27 -10.21 5.46
C GLN A 87 -11.63 -10.10 4.78
N ILE A 88 -12.02 -11.14 4.04
CA ILE A 88 -13.35 -11.20 3.41
C ILE A 88 -14.40 -11.17 4.54
N GLY A 89 -15.43 -10.34 4.35
CA GLY A 89 -16.52 -10.10 5.32
C GLY A 89 -16.16 -9.27 6.55
N GLY A 90 -14.92 -8.80 6.68
CA GLY A 90 -14.52 -7.91 7.77
C GLY A 90 -14.47 -8.60 9.13
N TYR A 91 -14.78 -7.86 10.20
CA TYR A 91 -14.68 -8.38 11.57
C TYR A 91 -15.90 -9.19 12.03
N GLU A 92 -17.03 -9.05 11.33
CA GLU A 92 -18.21 -9.84 11.62
C GLU A 92 -18.02 -11.27 11.10
N PRO A 93 -18.49 -12.30 11.83
CA PRO A 93 -18.45 -13.66 11.34
C PRO A 93 -19.20 -13.76 10.01
N CYS A 94 -18.49 -14.22 8.98
CA CYS A 94 -19.06 -14.50 7.67
C CYS A 94 -18.59 -15.88 7.19
N THR A 95 -19.46 -16.62 6.51
CA THR A 95 -19.17 -17.89 5.84
C THR A 95 -19.34 -17.74 4.35
#